data_AF-A0A966XE25-F1
#
_entry.id   AF-A0A966XE25-F1
#
_cell.length_a   1.000
_cell.length_b   1.000
_cell.length_c   1.000
_cell.angle_alpha   90.00
_cell.angle_beta   90.00
_cell.angle_gamma   90.00
#
_symmetry.space_group_name_H-M   'P 1'
#
loop_
_entity.id
_entity.type
_entity.pdbx_description
1 polymer ?
#
loop_
_entity_poly.entity_id
_entity_poly.type
_entity_poly.pdbx_seq_one_letter_code
_entity_poly.pdbx_strand_id
1 'polypeptide(L)'
;MTNSLNRRKFLRGSAVVGASALAAPAVAGGHGTTLKMQAAWGGGIFLENANSYVNRVNEMSGGSLTIELLPVDSVVKTSQMQDAVHRGVLDA
;
A
#
# COMPACT_ATOMS: atom_id res chain seq x y z
N MET A 1 6.39 -1.83 57.70
CA MET A 1 7.33 -1.41 56.64
C MET A 1 6.52 -0.89 55.46
N THR A 2 6.30 0.42 55.38
CA THR A 2 5.59 1.03 54.24
C THR A 2 6.55 1.14 53.06
N ASN A 3 6.32 0.33 52.04
CA ASN A 3 7.12 0.32 50.82
C ASN A 3 6.76 1.56 49.99
N SER A 4 7.46 2.67 50.22
CA SER A 4 7.26 3.91 49.47
C SER A 4 7.69 3.71 48.02
N LEU A 5 6.72 3.72 47.10
CA LEU A 5 6.97 3.72 45.67
C LEU A 5 7.67 5.03 45.29
N ASN A 6 8.99 4.96 45.18
CA ASN A 6 9.83 6.09 44.84
C ASN A 6 9.57 6.51 43.39
N ARG A 7 9.11 7.75 43.17
CA ARG A 7 8.83 8.33 41.83
C ARG A 7 9.99 8.11 40.85
N ARG A 8 11.24 8.12 41.35
CA ARG A 8 12.44 7.88 40.54
C ARG A 8 12.56 6.43 40.05
N LYS A 9 12.13 5.45 40.85
CA LYS A 9 12.03 4.04 40.44
C LYS A 9 10.90 3.82 39.45
N PHE A 10 9.76 4.49 39.67
CA PHE A 10 8.63 4.44 38.75
C PHE A 10 9.00 4.99 37.37
N LEU A 11 9.57 6.19 37.31
CA LEU A 11 9.98 6.84 36.06
C LEU A 11 11.07 6.06 35.30
N ARG A 12 12.00 5.40 36.01
CA ARG A 12 13.00 4.54 35.38
C ARG A 12 12.41 3.22 34.86
N GLY A 13 11.47 2.62 35.58
CA GLY A 13 10.77 1.41 35.12
C GLY A 13 9.90 1.66 33.90
N SER A 14 9.19 2.80 33.86
CA SER A 14 8.35 3.18 32.71
C SER A 14 9.17 3.55 31.47
N ALA A 15 10.35 4.15 31.64
CA ALA A 15 11.22 4.52 30.51
C ALA A 15 11.71 3.30 29.70
N VAL A 16 11.99 2.17 30.39
CA VAL A 16 12.44 0.93 29.73
C VAL A 16 11.32 0.27 28.92
N VAL A 17 10.08 0.31 29.43
CA VAL A 17 8.90 -0.24 28.73
C VAL A 17 8.42 0.68 27.59
N GLY A 18 8.54 2.01 27.76
CA GLY A 18 8.19 2.97 26.71
C GLY A 18 9.15 2.93 25.52
N ALA A 19 10.44 2.68 25.76
CA ALA A 19 11.44 2.59 24.69
C ALA A 19 11.23 1.38 23.77
N SER A 20 10.78 0.24 24.30
CA SER A 20 10.49 -0.95 23.48
C SER A 20 9.21 -0.81 22.66
N ALA A 21 8.21 -0.07 23.15
CA ALA A 21 6.98 0.21 22.39
C ALA A 21 7.20 1.18 21.22
N LEU A 22 8.20 2.07 21.29
CA LEU A 22 8.57 2.98 20.20
C LEU A 22 9.50 2.33 19.15
N ALA A 23 10.12 1.19 19.48
CA ALA A 23 11.07 0.50 18.62
C ALA A 23 10.43 -0.55 17.69
N ALA A 24 9.17 -0.93 17.94
CA ALA A 24 8.41 -1.74 16.99
C ALA A 24 7.82 -0.82 15.92
N PRO A 25 8.11 -1.02 14.62
CA PRO A 25 7.39 -0.34 13.57
C PRO A 25 5.89 -0.55 13.81
N ALA A 26 5.10 0.52 13.67
CA ALA A 26 3.66 0.37 13.56
C ALA A 26 3.40 -0.43 12.29
N VAL A 27 3.31 -1.76 12.42
CA VAL A 27 2.82 -2.63 11.36
C VAL A 27 1.34 -2.28 11.25
N ALA A 28 1.03 -1.38 10.32
CA ALA A 28 -0.34 -1.10 9.95
C ALA A 28 -0.99 -2.44 9.59
N GLY A 29 -1.87 -2.92 10.47
CA GLY A 29 -2.64 -4.13 10.26
C GLY A 29 -3.33 -4.03 8.91
N GLY A 30 -3.05 -5.03 8.08
CA GLY A 30 -3.11 -4.90 6.64
C GLY A 30 -4.50 -4.71 6.07
N HIS A 31 -4.56 -3.84 5.07
CA HIS A 31 -5.30 -4.09 3.84
C HIS A 31 -4.43 -3.53 2.72
N GLY A 32 -3.67 -4.40 2.05
CA GLY A 32 -3.01 -4.00 0.80
C GLY A 32 -4.06 -3.43 -0.15
N THR A 33 -3.76 -2.31 -0.80
CA THR A 33 -4.68 -1.71 -1.77
C THR A 33 -4.44 -2.32 -3.14
N THR A 34 -5.49 -2.76 -3.83
CA THR A 34 -5.40 -3.20 -5.22
C THR A 34 -5.99 -2.14 -6.14
N LEU A 35 -5.23 -1.71 -7.14
CA LEU A 35 -5.68 -0.79 -8.20
C LEU A 35 -5.96 -1.57 -9.48
N LYS A 36 -7.19 -1.50 -9.97
CA LYS A 36 -7.58 -1.99 -11.30
C LYS A 36 -7.24 -0.93 -12.35
N MET A 37 -6.30 -1.26 -13.23
CA MET A 37 -5.79 -0.33 -14.23
C MET A 37 -5.89 -0.95 -15.62
N GLN A 38 -6.57 -0.29 -16.56
CA GLN A 38 -6.71 -0.82 -17.92
C GLN A 38 -5.61 -0.28 -18.84
N ALA A 39 -5.00 -1.14 -19.65
CA ALA A 39 -4.07 -0.69 -20.68
C ALA A 39 -4.81 0.11 -21.77
N ALA A 40 -4.25 1.25 -22.19
CA ALA A 40 -4.81 2.04 -23.30
C ALA A 40 -4.34 1.52 -24.69
N TRP A 41 -3.34 0.65 -24.73
CA TRP A 41 -2.79 0.07 -25.97
C TRP A 41 -2.69 -1.45 -25.86
N GLY A 42 -3.15 -2.16 -26.89
CA GLY A 42 -3.23 -3.63 -26.90
C GLY A 42 -1.93 -4.36 -27.21
N GLY A 43 -0.79 -3.67 -27.31
CA GLY A 43 0.49 -4.29 -27.64
C GLY A 43 1.63 -3.29 -27.82
N GLY A 44 2.78 -3.81 -28.24
CA GLY A 44 4.00 -3.04 -28.47
C GLY A 44 4.64 -2.54 -27.18
N ILE A 45 5.62 -1.65 -27.35
CA ILE A 45 6.48 -1.18 -26.25
C ILE A 45 5.71 -0.53 -25.09
N PHE A 46 4.56 0.09 -25.35
CA PHE A 46 3.75 0.70 -24.29
C PHE A 46 3.12 -0.35 -23.37
N LEU A 47 2.63 -1.46 -23.93
CA LEU A 47 2.09 -2.55 -23.11
C LEU A 47 3.22 -3.28 -22.36
N GLU A 48 4.38 -3.47 -22.99
CA GLU A 48 5.56 -4.04 -22.33
C GLU A 48 6.02 -3.18 -21.16
N ASN A 49 6.14 -1.86 -21.37
CA ASN A 49 6.52 -0.91 -20.31
C ASN A 49 5.49 -0.87 -19.18
N ALA A 50 4.19 -0.94 -19.49
CA ALA A 50 3.14 -1.00 -18.48
C ALA A 50 3.26 -2.27 -17.62
N ASN A 51 3.51 -3.42 -18.22
CA ASN A 51 3.78 -4.66 -17.49
C ASN A 51 5.05 -4.55 -16.62
N SER A 52 6.15 -4.02 -17.15
CA SER A 52 7.37 -3.80 -16.38
C SER A 52 7.15 -2.87 -15.19
N TYR A 53 6.38 -1.80 -15.37
CA TYR A 53 6.02 -0.87 -14.29
C TYR A 53 5.20 -1.58 -13.20
N VAL A 54 4.15 -2.30 -13.59
CA VAL A 54 3.28 -3.02 -12.65
C VAL A 54 4.05 -4.09 -11.87
N ASN A 55 4.88 -4.87 -12.54
CA ASN A 55 5.73 -5.87 -11.88
C ASN A 55 6.66 -5.20 -10.87
N ARG A 56 7.30 -4.10 -11.25
CA ARG A 56 8.21 -3.37 -10.36
C ARG A 56 7.49 -2.84 -9.12
N VAL A 57 6.30 -2.26 -9.28
CA VAL A 57 5.50 -1.76 -8.14
C VAL A 57 5.11 -2.92 -7.23
N ASN A 58 4.59 -4.01 -7.79
CA ASN A 58 4.13 -5.16 -7.02
C ASN A 58 5.29 -5.84 -6.24
N GLU A 59 6.48 -5.93 -6.83
CA GLU A 59 7.68 -6.44 -6.16
C GLU A 59 8.14 -5.51 -5.02
N MET A 60 8.15 -4.20 -5.25
CA MET A 60 8.66 -3.23 -4.28
C MET A 60 7.69 -2.92 -3.14
N SER A 61 6.39 -3.07 -3.35
CA SER A 61 5.38 -2.65 -2.38
C SER A 61 5.28 -3.57 -1.16
N GLY A 62 5.86 -4.77 -1.21
CA GLY A 62 5.75 -5.77 -0.15
C GLY A 62 4.30 -6.14 0.19
N GLY A 63 3.39 -6.03 -0.79
CA GLY A 63 1.96 -6.32 -0.63
C GLY A 63 1.12 -5.16 -0.09
N SER A 64 1.71 -3.99 0.18
CA SER A 64 0.95 -2.79 0.56
C SER A 64 0.16 -2.17 -0.59
N LEU A 65 0.62 -2.38 -1.83
CA LEU A 65 -0.01 -1.94 -3.07
C LEU A 65 0.12 -3.03 -4.14
N THR A 66 -0.97 -3.36 -4.81
CA THR A 66 -0.98 -4.24 -5.97
C THR A 66 -1.65 -3.52 -7.12
N ILE A 67 -1.04 -3.53 -8.30
CA ILE A 67 -1.69 -3.09 -9.54
C ILE A 67 -2.10 -4.32 -10.32
N GLU A 68 -3.39 -4.40 -10.64
CA GLU A 68 -3.99 -5.37 -11.55
C GLU A 68 -4.10 -4.70 -12.93
N LEU A 69 -3.19 -5.08 -13.84
CA LEU A 69 -3.21 -4.57 -15.21
C LEU A 69 -4.19 -5.38 -16.06
N LEU A 70 -5.23 -4.71 -16.52
CA LEU A 70 -6.27 -5.28 -17.38
C LEU A 70 -5.93 -5.05 -18.87
N PRO A 71 -6.23 -6.01 -19.75
CA PRO A 71 -6.04 -5.84 -21.19
C PRO A 71 -6.80 -4.64 -21.74
N VAL A 72 -6.35 -4.11 -22.88
CA VAL A 72 -7.05 -3.03 -23.58
C VAL A 72 -8.49 -3.39 -23.86
N ASP A 73 -9.38 -2.42 -23.71
CA ASP A 73 -10.81 -2.54 -24.01
C ASP A 73 -11.57 -3.65 -23.24
N SER A 74 -10.98 -4.23 -22.18
CA SER A 74 -11.58 -5.35 -21.44
C SER A 74 -12.70 -4.94 -20.48
N VAL A 75 -12.67 -3.71 -19.95
CA VAL A 75 -13.70 -3.15 -19.07
C VAL A 75 -14.52 -2.09 -19.80
N VAL A 76 -13.84 -1.15 -20.45
CA VAL A 76 -14.45 -0.06 -21.23
C VAL A 76 -13.64 0.23 -22.47
N LYS A 77 -14.25 0.88 -23.47
CA LYS A 77 -13.49 1.39 -24.61
C LYS A 77 -12.44 2.41 -24.15
N THR A 78 -11.28 2.41 -24.80
CA THR A 78 -10.17 3.32 -24.47
C THR A 78 -10.61 4.79 -24.40
N SER A 79 -11.51 5.23 -25.29
CA SER A 79 -12.08 6.59 -25.27
C SER A 79 -12.94 6.93 -24.05
N GLN A 80 -13.33 5.94 -23.26
CA GLN A 80 -14.18 6.06 -22.06
C GLN A 80 -13.40 5.85 -20.75
N MET A 81 -12.09 5.57 -20.82
CA MET A 81 -11.30 5.23 -19.62
C MET A 81 -11.30 6.35 -18.58
N GLN A 82 -11.24 7.62 -19.00
CA GLN A 82 -11.25 8.75 -18.06
C GLN A 82 -12.57 8.85 -17.28
N ASP A 83 -13.70 8.67 -17.96
CA ASP A 83 -15.02 8.62 -17.31
C ASP A 83 -15.14 7.40 -16.39
N ALA A 84 -14.55 6.27 -16.78
CA ALA A 84 -14.54 5.05 -15.97
C ALA A 84 -13.75 5.23 -14.67
N VAL A 85 -12.61 5.94 -14.70
CA VAL A 85 -11.85 6.32 -13.50
C VAL A 85 -12.66 7.27 -12.63
N HIS A 86 -13.27 8.30 -13.23
CA HIS A 86 -14.08 9.27 -12.48
C HIS A 86 -15.28 8.62 -11.76
N ARG A 87 -15.85 7.55 -12.35
CA ARG A 87 -16.96 6.78 -11.77
C ARG A 87 -16.51 5.63 -10.86
N GLY A 88 -15.21 5.40 -10.69
CA GLY A 88 -14.67 4.31 -9.87
C GLY A 88 -14.84 2.91 -10.46
N VAL A 89 -15.08 2.80 -11.78
CA VAL A 89 -15.09 1.52 -12.49
C VAL A 89 -13.67 0.98 -12.62
N LEU A 90 -12.76 1.85 -13.07
CA LEU A 90 -11.30 1.68 -13.01
C LEU A 90 -10.74 2.56 -11.89
N ASP A 91 -9.59 2.20 -11.35
CA ASP A 91 -8.91 2.99 -10.32
C ASP A 91 -7.84 3.92 -10.91
N ALA A 92 -7.33 3.59 -12.11
CA ALA A 92 -6.35 4.35 -12.87
C ALA A 92 -6.48 4.11 -14.39
#